data_AF-A0A2N9X6X1-F1
#
_entry.id   AF-A0A2N9X6X1-F1
#
_cell.length_a   1.000
_cell.length_b   1.000
_cell.length_c   1.000
_cell.angle_alpha   90.00
_cell.angle_beta   90.00
_cell.angle_gamma   90.00
#
_symmetry.space_group_name_H-M   'P 1'
#
loop_
_entity.id
_entity.type
_entity.pdbx_description
1 polymer ?
#
loop_
_entity_poly.entity_id
_entity_poly.type
_entity_poly.pdbx_seq_one_letter_code
_entity_poly.pdbx_strand_id
1 'polypeptide(L)'
;MIIGNPLEIAIQLEYVIDYCSPSGFFNFVINDKLIPGKGVDTDLFVVIASLKESVNWYLQNEPKDIGDIKLESMDFSEGAPDNIIFLDCCELSDHGCVFWLGFDGDEERLFYSTDYEKTIQEQRYPKGTIANLINSLPNSFDLKINRINDDITNTEIIS
;
A
#
# COMPACT_ATOMS: atom_id res chain seq x y z
N MET A 1 11.98 -3.50 7.40
CA MET A 1 11.53 -4.87 7.12
C MET A 1 10.83 -4.93 5.76
N ILE A 2 10.78 -6.11 5.13
CA ILE A 2 9.98 -6.38 3.93
C ILE A 2 8.95 -7.46 4.27
N ILE A 3 7.69 -7.22 3.90
CA ILE A 3 6.56 -8.12 4.12
C ILE A 3 6.00 -8.50 2.75
N GLY A 4 5.94 -9.79 2.43
CA GLY A 4 5.54 -10.29 1.09
C GLY A 4 6.73 -10.73 0.23
N ASN A 5 6.50 -10.83 -1.09
CA ASN A 5 7.52 -11.24 -2.07
C ASN A 5 7.96 -10.02 -2.91
N PRO A 6 9.16 -9.45 -2.70
CA PRO A 6 9.57 -8.23 -3.40
C PRO A 6 9.72 -8.38 -4.91
N LEU A 7 9.80 -9.60 -5.44
CA LEU A 7 9.85 -9.86 -6.88
C LEU A 7 8.47 -9.83 -7.54
N GLU A 8 7.39 -9.83 -6.75
CA GLU A 8 6.00 -9.79 -7.20
C GLU A 8 5.30 -8.58 -6.57
N ILE A 9 4.91 -8.71 -5.30
CA ILE A 9 4.32 -7.66 -4.48
C ILE A 9 4.74 -7.81 -3.01
N ALA A 10 5.22 -6.71 -2.44
CA ALA A 10 5.56 -6.62 -1.02
C ALA A 10 5.35 -5.20 -0.50
N ILE A 11 5.52 -5.02 0.81
CA ILE A 11 5.63 -3.71 1.46
C ILE A 11 6.97 -3.64 2.18
N GLN A 12 7.73 -2.59 1.90
CA GLN A 12 8.86 -2.19 2.74
C GLN A 12 8.37 -1.22 3.80
N LEU A 13 8.68 -1.51 5.05
CA LEU A 13 8.33 -0.70 6.21
C LEU A 13 9.57 -0.48 7.07
N GLU A 14 9.96 0.75 7.35
CA GLU A 14 11.01 1.05 8.31
C GLU A 14 10.60 2.16 9.27
N TYR A 15 10.58 1.86 10.57
CA TYR A 15 10.43 2.83 11.64
C TYR A 15 11.81 3.43 11.97
N VAL A 16 12.02 4.71 11.65
CA VAL A 16 13.35 5.35 11.74
C VAL A 16 13.38 6.56 12.65
N ILE A 17 12.25 7.26 12.82
CA ILE A 17 12.16 8.50 13.59
C ILE A 17 10.92 8.46 14.49
N ASP A 18 11.13 8.60 15.79
CA ASP A 18 10.07 8.70 16.78
C ASP A 18 9.68 10.18 16.98
N TYR A 19 8.56 10.59 16.39
CA TYR A 19 7.97 11.91 16.61
C TYR A 19 6.82 11.80 17.63
N CYS A 20 5.63 12.32 17.30
CA CYS A 20 4.41 12.11 18.07
C CYS A 20 3.73 10.76 17.71
N SER A 21 4.16 10.14 16.61
CA SER A 21 3.71 8.87 16.05
C SER A 21 4.91 8.16 15.41
N PRO A 22 4.84 6.83 15.20
CA PRO A 22 5.91 6.11 14.50
C PRO A 22 6.07 6.62 13.06
N SER A 23 7.25 7.14 12.71
CA SER A 23 7.51 7.70 11.38
C SER A 23 8.74 7.09 10.70
N GLY A 24 8.68 6.96 9.38
CA GLY A 24 9.80 6.50 8.59
C GLY A 24 9.41 6.11 7.18
N PHE A 25 9.99 5.03 6.66
CA PHE A 25 9.83 4.68 5.25
C PHE A 25 8.70 3.67 5.06
N PHE A 26 7.77 4.00 4.16
CA PHE A 26 6.75 3.08 3.67
C PHE A 26 6.82 3.02 2.15
N ASN A 27 7.02 1.83 1.58
CA ASN A 27 6.97 1.63 0.14
C ASN A 27 6.16 0.39 -0.21
N PHE A 28 5.32 0.49 -1.24
CA PHE A 28 4.96 -0.70 -2.00
C PHE A 28 6.16 -1.14 -2.82
N VAL A 29 6.38 -2.45 -2.89
CA VAL A 29 7.36 -3.06 -3.77
C VAL A 29 6.59 -3.80 -4.85
N ILE A 30 6.58 -3.29 -6.07
CA ILE A 30 5.85 -3.88 -7.20
C ILE A 30 6.86 -4.30 -8.26
N ASN A 31 6.96 -5.61 -8.52
CA ASN A 31 7.91 -6.18 -9.47
C ASN A 31 9.32 -5.59 -9.28
N ASP A 32 9.91 -5.73 -8.09
CA ASP A 32 11.21 -5.19 -7.67
C ASP A 32 11.33 -3.66 -7.46
N LYS A 33 10.31 -2.88 -7.83
CA LYS A 33 10.36 -1.41 -7.73
C LYS A 33 9.76 -0.91 -6.44
N LEU A 34 10.50 -0.07 -5.73
CA LEU A 34 10.00 0.67 -4.58
C LEU A 34 9.17 1.87 -5.04
N ILE A 35 7.97 2.00 -4.49
CA ILE A 35 7.04 3.10 -4.74
C ILE A 35 6.60 3.67 -3.39
N PRO A 36 6.91 4.96 -3.08
CA PRO A 36 7.52 5.95 -3.97
C PRO A 36 9.02 5.75 -4.24
N GLY A 37 9.73 4.92 -3.47
CA GLY A 37 11.17 4.66 -3.64
C GLY A 37 12.03 5.89 -3.35
N LYS A 38 11.49 6.85 -2.60
CA LYS A 38 12.14 8.09 -2.18
C LYS A 38 12.21 8.10 -0.66
N GLY A 39 13.17 8.83 -0.10
CA GLY A 39 13.31 9.05 1.35
C GLY A 39 12.22 9.96 1.90
N VAL A 40 10.96 9.63 1.63
CA VAL A 40 9.77 10.26 2.19
C VAL A 40 9.63 9.77 3.63
N ASP A 41 9.55 10.72 4.55
CA ASP A 41 9.17 10.43 5.93
C ASP A 41 7.64 10.32 5.97
N THR A 42 7.15 9.15 6.36
CA THR A 42 5.72 8.81 6.41
C THR A 42 5.32 8.49 7.83
N ASP A 43 4.20 9.03 8.30
CA ASP A 43 3.52 8.59 9.50
C ASP A 43 3.01 7.16 9.29
N LEU A 44 3.75 6.21 9.87
CA LEU A 44 3.48 4.79 9.74
C LEU A 44 2.18 4.39 10.46
N PHE A 45 1.77 5.11 11.50
CA PHE A 45 0.48 4.86 12.13
C PHE A 45 -0.65 5.16 11.15
N VAL A 46 -0.61 6.33 10.51
CA VAL A 46 -1.67 6.77 9.60
C VAL A 46 -1.75 5.85 8.38
N VAL A 47 -0.64 5.64 7.66
CA VAL A 47 -0.68 4.83 6.42
C VAL A 47 -1.09 3.38 6.68
N ILE A 48 -0.64 2.75 7.78
CA ILE A 48 -1.02 1.38 8.10
C ILE A 48 -2.50 1.30 8.47
N ALA A 49 -2.98 2.23 9.30
CA ALA A 49 -4.37 2.24 9.75
C ALA A 49 -5.33 2.45 8.57
N SER A 50 -5.06 3.45 7.72
CA SER A 50 -5.89 3.79 6.57
C SER A 50 -5.94 2.66 5.54
N LEU A 51 -4.80 2.04 5.19
CA LEU A 51 -4.77 0.88 4.29
C LEU A 51 -5.62 -0.28 4.81
N LYS A 52 -5.47 -0.62 6.10
CA LYS A 52 -6.26 -1.68 6.73
C LYS A 52 -7.74 -1.34 6.76
N GLU A 53 -8.10 -0.08 7.03
CA GLU A 53 -9.48 0.39 7.01
C GLU A 53 -10.08 0.27 5.61
N SER A 54 -9.38 0.73 4.56
CA SER A 54 -9.85 0.64 3.17
C SER A 54 -10.16 -0.82 2.78
N VAL A 55 -9.25 -1.75 3.10
CA VAL A 55 -9.44 -3.18 2.80
C VAL A 55 -10.57 -3.78 3.63
N ASN A 56 -10.63 -3.49 4.94
CA ASN A 56 -11.65 -4.06 5.82
C ASN A 56 -13.05 -3.56 5.46
N TRP A 57 -13.20 -2.27 5.21
CA TRP A 57 -14.46 -1.69 4.76
C TRP A 57 -14.93 -2.39 3.49
N TYR A 58 -14.02 -2.63 2.54
CA TYR A 58 -14.36 -3.29 1.30
C TYR A 58 -14.76 -4.76 1.47
N LEU A 59 -14.01 -5.54 2.25
CA LEU A 59 -14.34 -6.94 2.53
C LEU A 59 -15.73 -7.10 3.16
N GLN A 60 -16.22 -6.07 3.87
CA GLN A 60 -17.56 -6.06 4.46
C GLN A 60 -18.68 -5.66 3.48
N ASN A 61 -18.35 -5.01 2.36
CA ASN A 61 -19.33 -4.43 1.44
C ASN A 61 -19.53 -5.23 0.13
N GLU A 62 -18.99 -6.45 0.04
CA GLU A 62 -19.14 -7.38 -1.11
C GLU A 62 -19.22 -6.71 -2.49
N PRO A 63 -18.14 -6.01 -2.84
CA PRO A 63 -18.04 -5.17 -4.01
C PRO A 63 -18.04 -5.99 -5.28
N LYS A 64 -18.60 -5.39 -6.33
CA LYS A 64 -18.81 -6.10 -7.57
C LYS A 64 -17.54 -6.22 -8.36
N ASP A 65 -17.48 -7.33 -9.06
CA ASP A 65 -16.51 -7.60 -10.10
C ASP A 65 -16.59 -6.53 -11.21
N ILE A 66 -15.44 -5.98 -11.59
CA ILE A 66 -15.34 -5.04 -12.71
C ILE A 66 -15.03 -5.76 -14.03
N GLY A 67 -14.72 -7.06 -13.97
CA GLY A 67 -14.36 -7.91 -15.09
C GLY A 67 -13.08 -7.47 -15.79
N ASP A 68 -12.89 -7.95 -17.01
CA ASP A 68 -11.75 -7.62 -17.88
C ASP A 68 -11.92 -6.28 -18.63
N ILE A 69 -12.51 -5.27 -17.97
CA ILE A 69 -12.56 -3.91 -18.55
C ILE A 69 -11.12 -3.43 -18.76
N LYS A 70 -10.81 -2.92 -19.95
CA LYS A 70 -9.47 -2.43 -20.27
C LYS A 70 -9.14 -1.15 -19.52
N LEU A 71 -7.90 -1.02 -19.05
CA LEU A 71 -7.45 0.16 -18.31
C LEU A 71 -7.71 1.47 -19.07
N GLU A 72 -7.50 1.49 -20.38
CA GLU A 72 -7.67 2.72 -21.19
C GLU A 72 -9.14 3.15 -21.33
N SER A 73 -10.08 2.29 -20.94
CA SER A 73 -11.52 2.59 -20.93
C SER A 73 -12.05 3.00 -19.55
N MET A 74 -11.21 2.95 -18.52
CA MET A 74 -11.54 3.39 -17.16
C MET A 74 -11.25 4.88 -17.00
N ASP A 75 -12.06 5.55 -16.17
CA ASP A 75 -11.92 6.97 -15.89
C ASP A 75 -11.60 7.20 -14.41
N PHE A 76 -10.35 7.55 -14.12
CA PHE A 76 -9.86 7.87 -12.78
C PHE A 76 -9.83 9.38 -12.50
N SER A 77 -10.34 10.23 -13.42
CA SER A 77 -10.17 11.69 -13.33
C SER A 77 -10.91 12.33 -12.15
N GLU A 78 -11.96 11.69 -11.65
CA GLU A 78 -12.76 12.13 -10.51
C GLU A 78 -12.56 11.20 -9.28
N GLY A 79 -11.45 10.45 -9.25
CA GLY A 79 -11.10 9.49 -8.20
C GLY A 79 -11.37 8.03 -8.57
N ALA A 80 -11.69 7.20 -7.57
CA ALA A 80 -11.91 5.77 -7.79
C ALA A 80 -13.20 5.51 -8.59
N PRO A 81 -13.13 4.75 -9.71
CA PRO A 81 -14.32 4.33 -10.45
C PRO A 81 -15.27 3.45 -9.62
N ASP A 82 -16.51 3.29 -10.09
CA ASP A 82 -17.48 2.40 -9.46
C ASP A 82 -16.94 0.98 -9.26
N ASN A 83 -17.11 0.44 -8.05
CA ASN A 83 -16.64 -0.89 -7.62
C ASN A 83 -15.11 -1.07 -7.56
N ILE A 84 -14.34 0.02 -7.68
CA ILE A 84 -12.91 0.05 -7.42
C ILE A 84 -12.65 0.70 -6.06
N ILE A 85 -11.79 0.09 -5.24
CA ILE A 85 -11.39 0.63 -3.94
C ILE A 85 -10.37 1.72 -4.15
N PHE A 86 -10.51 2.85 -3.45
CA PHE A 86 -9.38 3.72 -3.16
C PHE A 86 -8.59 3.15 -1.98
N LEU A 87 -7.38 2.65 -2.22
CA LEU A 87 -6.50 2.20 -1.14
C LEU A 87 -5.86 3.45 -0.54
N ASP A 88 -6.41 3.90 0.59
CA ASP A 88 -5.97 5.15 1.21
C ASP A 88 -4.55 4.99 1.78
N CYS A 89 -3.60 5.53 1.01
CA CYS A 89 -2.19 5.54 1.36
C CYS A 89 -1.76 6.88 1.99
N CYS A 90 -2.72 7.75 2.32
CA CYS A 90 -2.53 9.06 2.94
C CYS A 90 -1.37 9.83 2.30
N GLU A 91 -0.30 10.06 3.05
CA GLU A 91 0.86 10.88 2.66
C GLU A 91 1.56 10.39 1.38
N LEU A 92 1.40 9.13 0.97
CA LEU A 92 1.93 8.68 -0.33
C LEU A 92 1.28 9.45 -1.51
N SER A 93 0.01 9.85 -1.36
CA SER A 93 -0.71 10.61 -2.38
C SER A 93 -0.13 12.02 -2.59
N ASP A 94 0.38 12.66 -1.52
CA ASP A 94 1.10 13.94 -1.61
C ASP A 94 2.39 13.83 -2.46
N HIS A 95 2.92 12.62 -2.56
CA HIS A 95 4.06 12.27 -3.43
C HIS A 95 3.65 11.72 -4.80
N GLY A 96 2.38 11.92 -5.18
CA GLY A 96 1.83 11.52 -6.46
C GLY A 96 1.64 10.01 -6.60
N CYS A 97 1.68 9.27 -5.49
CA CYS A 97 1.50 7.83 -5.45
C CYS A 97 0.10 7.47 -4.96
N VAL A 98 -0.73 6.96 -5.87
CA VAL A 98 -2.14 6.63 -5.59
C VAL A 98 -2.38 5.19 -5.99
N PHE A 99 -3.18 4.46 -5.21
CA PHE A 99 -3.41 3.03 -5.40
C PHE A 99 -4.90 2.73 -5.33
N TRP A 100 -5.33 1.79 -6.17
CA TRP A 100 -6.70 1.31 -6.21
C TRP A 100 -6.76 -0.20 -6.41
N LEU A 101 -7.87 -0.80 -5.99
CA LEU A 101 -8.06 -2.24 -6.10
C LEU A 101 -9.42 -2.57 -6.73
N GLY A 102 -9.40 -3.25 -7.87
CA GLY A 102 -10.56 -3.86 -8.51
C GLY A 102 -10.44 -5.39 -8.55
N PHE A 103 -11.46 -6.06 -9.08
CA PHE A 103 -11.55 -7.53 -9.11
C PHE A 103 -12.05 -8.02 -10.45
N ASP A 104 -11.53 -9.17 -10.89
CA ASP A 104 -11.93 -9.90 -12.10
C ASP A 104 -11.92 -11.41 -11.79
N GLY A 105 -13.06 -11.94 -11.37
CA GLY A 105 -13.27 -13.30 -10.91
C GLY A 105 -12.39 -13.69 -9.73
N ASP A 106 -11.37 -14.48 -10.04
CA ASP A 106 -10.36 -14.98 -9.11
C ASP A 106 -9.08 -14.13 -9.12
N GLU A 107 -9.12 -12.94 -9.72
CA GLU A 107 -8.02 -11.97 -9.75
C GLU A 107 -8.36 -10.68 -8.97
N GLU A 108 -7.32 -10.13 -8.34
CA GLU A 108 -7.24 -8.76 -7.85
C GLU A 108 -6.48 -7.92 -8.87
N ARG A 109 -7.05 -6.77 -9.24
CA ARG A 109 -6.50 -5.80 -10.19
C ARG A 109 -6.01 -4.58 -9.40
N LEU A 110 -4.71 -4.49 -9.18
CA LEU A 110 -4.07 -3.35 -8.53
C LEU A 110 -3.78 -2.27 -9.58
N PHE A 111 -4.47 -1.15 -9.48
CA PHE A 111 -4.18 0.04 -10.27
C PHE A 111 -3.36 1.01 -9.43
N TYR A 112 -2.42 1.71 -10.05
CA TYR A 112 -1.66 2.72 -9.33
C TYR A 112 -1.09 3.80 -10.25
N SER A 113 -0.87 4.97 -9.67
CA SER A 113 -0.11 6.06 -10.27
C SER A 113 1.11 6.36 -9.41
N THR A 114 2.15 6.90 -10.04
CA THR A 114 3.37 7.39 -9.37
C THR A 114 3.73 8.80 -9.83
N ASP A 115 2.82 9.49 -10.52
CA ASP A 115 3.06 10.75 -11.20
C ASP A 115 1.89 11.74 -11.10
N TYR A 116 1.17 11.70 -9.97
CA TYR A 116 -0.02 12.53 -9.71
C TYR A 116 -1.15 12.23 -10.69
N GLU A 117 -1.43 10.93 -10.87
CA GLU A 117 -2.57 10.41 -11.63
C GLU A 117 -2.53 10.75 -13.12
N LYS A 118 -1.36 11.16 -13.63
CA LYS A 118 -1.14 11.44 -15.07
C LYS A 118 -1.05 10.16 -15.87
N THR A 119 -0.44 9.13 -15.29
CA THR A 119 -0.42 7.78 -15.84
C THR A 119 -0.89 6.79 -14.78
N ILE A 120 -1.73 5.85 -15.24
CA ILE A 120 -2.22 4.72 -14.43
C ILE A 120 -1.56 3.45 -14.96
N GLN A 121 -1.11 2.62 -14.04
CA GLN A 121 -0.50 1.32 -14.27
C GLN A 121 -1.40 0.25 -13.67
N GLU A 122 -1.35 -0.96 -14.21
CA GLU A 122 -2.11 -2.10 -13.69
C GLU A 122 -1.16 -3.28 -13.43
N GLN A 123 -1.41 -3.99 -12.33
CA GLN A 123 -0.91 -5.34 -12.08
C GLN A 123 -2.06 -6.23 -11.64
N ARG A 124 -1.99 -7.50 -12.00
CA ARG A 124 -2.99 -8.50 -11.65
C ARG A 124 -2.39 -9.57 -10.76
N TYR A 125 -3.13 -9.98 -9.75
CA TYR A 125 -2.72 -10.96 -8.77
C TYR A 125 -3.85 -11.96 -8.50
N PRO A 126 -3.56 -13.18 -8.01
CA PRO A 126 -4.59 -14.05 -7.47
C PRO A 126 -5.38 -13.35 -6.37
N LYS A 127 -6.68 -13.59 -6.30
CA LYS A 127 -7.57 -13.00 -5.30
C LYS A 127 -7.08 -13.26 -3.87
N GLY A 128 -7.15 -12.22 -3.04
CA GLY A 128 -6.65 -12.22 -1.67
C GLY A 128 -5.19 -11.83 -1.53
N THR A 129 -4.42 -11.65 -2.61
CA THR A 129 -2.99 -11.32 -2.52
C THR A 129 -2.75 -9.97 -1.84
N ILE A 130 -3.36 -8.89 -2.36
CA ILE A 130 -3.25 -7.53 -1.86
C ILE A 130 -3.91 -7.41 -0.49
N ALA A 131 -5.11 -7.97 -0.33
CA ALA A 131 -5.82 -7.91 0.94
C ALA A 131 -5.05 -8.62 2.07
N ASN A 132 -4.50 -9.81 1.81
CA ASN A 132 -3.69 -10.52 2.80
C ASN A 132 -2.37 -9.81 3.08
N LEU A 133 -1.73 -9.22 2.07
CA LEU A 133 -0.51 -8.43 2.24
C LEU A 133 -0.76 -7.24 3.18
N ILE A 134 -1.81 -6.45 2.94
CA ILE A 134 -2.17 -5.31 3.80
C ILE A 134 -2.55 -5.78 5.21
N ASN A 135 -3.34 -6.86 5.33
CA ASN A 135 -3.71 -7.42 6.63
C ASN A 135 -2.52 -8.01 7.40
N SER A 136 -1.45 -8.42 6.70
CA SER A 136 -0.21 -8.92 7.32
C SER A 136 0.70 -7.83 7.88
N LEU A 137 0.42 -6.55 7.60
CA LEU A 137 1.12 -5.45 8.24
C LEU A 137 0.98 -5.54 9.76
N PRO A 138 2.02 -5.23 10.54
CA PRO A 138 1.91 -5.17 12.00
C PRO A 138 0.93 -4.08 12.44
N ASN A 139 0.54 -4.08 13.71
CA ASN A 139 -0.01 -2.86 14.30
C ASN A 139 1.13 -1.85 14.44
N SER A 140 0.87 -0.58 14.14
CA SER A 140 1.87 0.49 14.29
C SER A 140 2.34 0.64 15.73
N PHE A 141 1.51 0.31 16.73
CA PHE A 141 1.90 0.29 18.14
C PHE A 141 2.84 -0.87 18.51
N ASP A 142 2.94 -1.90 17.66
CA ASP A 142 3.84 -3.02 17.87
C ASP A 142 5.22 -2.78 17.22
N LEU A 143 5.43 -1.62 16.60
CA LEU A 143 6.70 -1.24 15.98
C LEU A 143 7.66 -0.64 17.01
N LYS A 144 8.93 -1.03 16.92
CA LYS A 144 10.00 -0.48 17.74
C LYS A 144 11.23 -0.17 16.90
N ILE A 145 11.80 1.00 17.12
CA ILE A 145 13.15 1.33 16.63
C ILE A 145 14.16 0.59 17.51
N ASN A 146 14.98 -0.25 16.90
CA ASN A 146 16.18 -0.77 17.53
C ASN A 146 17.41 -0.09 16.92
N ARG A 147 18.29 0.42 17.79
CA ARG A 147 19.53 1.11 17.42
C ARG A 147 20.72 0.33 17.98
N ILE A 148 21.57 -0.17 17.10
CA ILE A 148 22.75 -0.95 17.45
C ILE A 148 23.99 -0.10 17.21
N ASN A 149 24.69 0.23 18.30
CA ASN A 149 25.92 1.04 18.31
C ASN A 149 25.81 2.40 17.59
N ASP A 150 24.60 2.99 17.53
CA ASP A 150 24.29 4.22 16.80
C ASP A 150 24.50 4.21 15.27
N ASP A 151 25.08 3.14 14.71
CA ASP A 151 25.39 3.00 13.28
C ASP A 151 24.32 2.23 12.50
N ILE A 152 23.53 1.40 13.19
CA ILE A 152 22.52 0.52 12.59
C ILE A 152 21.17 0.83 13.21
N THR A 153 20.20 1.16 12.36
CA THR A 153 18.79 1.29 12.74
C THR A 153 18.01 0.18 12.04
N ASN A 154 17.25 -0.60 12.81
CA ASN A 154 16.32 -1.59 12.28
C ASN A 154 14.97 -1.50 12.97
N THR A 155 13.95 -1.92 12.23
CA THR A 155 12.56 -2.00 12.71
C THR A 155 12.29 -3.38 13.28
N GLU A 156 11.81 -3.44 14.52
CA GLU A 156 11.40 -4.68 15.20
C GLU A 156 9.90 -4.68 15.48
N ILE A 157 9.30 -5.87 15.52
CA ILE A 157 7.93 -6.10 15.98
C ILE A 157 8.01 -6.72 17.37
N ILE A 158 7.33 -6.12 18.36
CA ILE A 158 7.45 -6.50 19.79
C ILE A 158 6.25 -7.26 20.37
N SER A 159 5.43 -7.87 19.50
CA SER A 159 4.25 -8.68 19.86
C SER A 159 4.55 -9.86 20.79
#